data_AF-A0A815CFA0-F1
#
_entry.id   AF-A0A815CFA0-F1
#
_cell.length_a   1.000
_cell.length_b   1.000
_cell.length_c   1.000
_cell.angle_alpha   90.00
_cell.angle_beta   90.00
_cell.angle_gamma   90.00
#
_symmetry.space_group_name_H-M   'P 1'
#
loop_
_entity.id
_entity.type
_entity.pdbx_description
1 polymer ?
#
loop_
_entity_poly.entity_id
_entity_poly.type
_entity_poly.pdbx_seq_one_letter_code
_entity_poly.pdbx_strand_id
1 'polypeptide(L)'
;MLDDDTSSIIVGAGNNRIAINLKPLRTDQTQSMMFPSVLIDMGDIEIEIRRTNKPTPVRSKSVASRMYEHGKQKKIEEKPKTSQSYWDYSTLHGPNMWSRIFPQLQCKKFQSPIRIYTDQSEYESVLARHPFIFDADENCCQILENTGHSFQVSGNGYSYITGGPVLDEYQFLQFHMHWGSNDNEGSEHVVDGIRSPAELHIVTWNTSKYKTPQEAVASEEFGGLMVFAVLINIIPTDNIHMDKLLELFPKITHKGEKINFDYNTISLRNLMPENIQDYYTYDGSLTTPMCNESVRWIVFRDKIGLSKQQINQLRQLKHTCTSDKSTNGYITRNYRSLMPLNGRIVYRSFR
;
A
#
# COMPACT_ATOMS: atom_id res chain seq x y z
N MET A 1 20.70 38.25 -31.36
CA MET A 1 19.45 38.79 -30.79
C MET A 1 18.72 37.61 -30.18
N LEU A 2 18.56 37.66 -28.87
CA LEU A 2 17.86 36.68 -28.05
C LEU A 2 16.36 36.84 -28.31
N ASP A 3 15.65 35.76 -28.57
CA ASP A 3 14.22 35.65 -28.27
C ASP A 3 14.08 34.53 -27.24
N ASP A 4 13.91 34.93 -25.98
CA ASP A 4 13.60 34.11 -24.82
C ASP A 4 12.06 33.94 -24.76
N ASP A 5 11.52 32.81 -25.24
CA ASP A 5 10.16 32.42 -24.91
C ASP A 5 10.14 31.80 -23.49
N THR A 6 10.17 32.68 -22.49
CA THR A 6 9.92 32.32 -21.09
C THR A 6 8.43 32.48 -20.78
N SER A 7 7.75 31.36 -20.56
CA SER A 7 6.40 31.37 -20.00
C SER A 7 6.49 31.57 -18.49
N SER A 8 6.03 32.71 -17.98
CA SER A 8 5.94 32.98 -16.54
C SER A 8 4.49 32.80 -16.07
N ILE A 9 4.31 32.12 -14.93
CA ILE A 9 3.01 32.04 -14.24
C ILE A 9 3.13 32.87 -12.96
N ILE A 10 2.24 33.85 -12.78
CA ILE A 10 2.11 34.61 -11.54
C ILE A 10 1.02 33.95 -10.71
N VAL A 11 1.37 33.41 -9.54
CA VAL A 11 0.39 32.94 -8.54
C VAL A 11 0.58 33.76 -7.27
N GLY A 12 -0.50 34.40 -6.83
CA GLY A 12 -0.56 35.10 -5.55
C GLY A 12 -1.91 35.78 -5.35
N ALA A 13 -2.45 35.70 -4.14
CA ALA A 13 -3.53 36.56 -3.65
C ALA A 13 -2.93 37.54 -2.63
N GLY A 14 -3.06 38.84 -2.89
CA GLY A 14 -2.44 39.90 -2.09
C GLY A 14 -1.02 40.32 -2.53
N ASN A 15 -0.36 41.15 -1.73
CA ASN A 15 0.84 41.92 -2.11
C ASN A 15 2.17 41.15 -2.21
N ASN A 16 2.18 39.82 -2.06
CA ASN A 16 3.39 39.02 -2.24
C ASN A 16 3.30 38.17 -3.51
N ARG A 17 4.18 38.45 -4.49
CA ARG A 17 4.33 37.67 -5.73
C ARG A 17 5.70 37.02 -5.76
N ILE A 18 5.74 35.72 -6.04
CA ILE A 18 6.98 34.96 -6.32
C ILE A 18 6.88 34.43 -7.75
N ALA A 19 7.93 34.66 -8.55
CA ALA A 19 8.03 34.18 -9.93
C ALA A 19 8.85 32.87 -9.99
N ILE A 20 8.31 31.85 -10.66
CA ILE A 20 9.01 30.58 -10.89
C ILE A 20 9.17 30.40 -12.40
N ASN A 21 10.41 30.22 -12.86
CA ASN A 21 10.75 29.99 -14.26
C ASN A 21 11.00 28.50 -14.51
N LEU A 22 10.36 27.92 -15.53
CA LEU A 22 10.56 26.52 -15.94
C LEU A 22 11.23 26.46 -17.31
N LYS A 23 12.25 25.60 -17.46
CA LYS A 23 12.89 25.28 -18.75
C LYS A 23 12.48 23.87 -19.22
N PRO A 24 12.27 23.65 -20.54
CA PRO A 24 11.88 22.33 -21.05
C PRO A 24 13.09 21.39 -21.18
N LEU A 25 12.91 20.13 -20.76
CA LEU A 25 13.82 19.00 -21.04
C LEU A 25 13.34 18.25 -22.28
N ARG A 26 14.28 17.97 -23.20
CA ARG A 26 14.08 17.15 -24.41
C ARG A 26 14.38 15.70 -24.05
N THR A 27 13.48 14.76 -24.37
CA THR A 27 13.76 13.32 -24.31
C THR A 27 13.31 12.67 -25.61
N ASP A 28 14.21 11.90 -26.21
CA ASP A 28 13.94 11.02 -27.35
C ASP A 28 14.26 9.57 -26.95
N GLN A 29 13.55 8.64 -27.59
CA GLN A 29 13.62 7.18 -27.51
C GLN A 29 12.74 6.45 -26.48
N THR A 30 11.61 6.02 -27.03
CA THR A 30 10.62 5.07 -26.54
C THR A 30 11.13 3.62 -26.55
N GLN A 31 11.02 2.94 -25.41
CA GLN A 31 10.75 1.50 -25.34
C GLN A 31 9.59 1.28 -24.35
N SER A 32 8.40 1.06 -24.89
CA SER A 32 7.19 0.76 -24.13
C SER A 32 7.22 -0.70 -23.71
N MET A 33 7.65 -0.97 -22.46
CA MET A 33 7.28 -2.18 -21.75
C MET A 33 6.03 -1.87 -20.93
N MET A 34 4.87 -2.29 -21.43
CA MET A 34 3.64 -2.28 -20.64
C MET A 34 3.73 -3.38 -19.58
N PHE A 35 4.06 -2.98 -18.35
CA PHE A 35 3.83 -3.81 -17.17
C PHE A 35 2.36 -3.69 -16.76
N PRO A 36 1.70 -4.78 -16.34
CA PRO A 36 0.36 -4.69 -15.78
C PRO A 36 0.42 -3.93 -14.45
N SER A 37 -0.23 -2.77 -14.42
CA SER A 37 -0.43 -1.96 -13.23
C SER A 37 -1.27 -2.73 -12.21
N VAL A 38 -0.62 -3.30 -11.19
CA VAL A 38 -1.29 -3.61 -9.93
C VAL A 38 -1.05 -2.39 -9.06
N LEU A 39 -2.10 -1.58 -8.92
CA LEU A 39 -2.17 -0.54 -7.91
C LEU A 39 -1.81 -1.20 -6.56
N ILE A 40 -0.70 -0.76 -5.96
CA ILE A 40 -0.83 -0.40 -4.55
C ILE A 40 -1.94 0.62 -4.58
N ASP A 41 -3.11 0.26 -4.06
CA ASP A 41 -4.25 1.15 -4.02
C ASP A 41 -3.86 2.35 -3.15
N MET A 42 -3.21 3.33 -3.75
CA MET A 42 -2.62 4.48 -3.08
C MET A 42 -3.66 5.57 -2.87
N GLY A 43 -4.95 5.25 -3.06
CA GLY A 43 -6.02 6.19 -3.19
C GLY A 43 -5.84 7.12 -4.40
N ASP A 44 -6.87 7.22 -5.23
CA ASP A 44 -6.91 8.23 -6.27
C ASP A 44 -6.81 9.64 -5.65
N ILE A 45 -5.62 10.25 -5.70
CA ILE A 45 -5.50 11.71 -5.61
C ILE A 45 -5.71 12.24 -7.03
N GLU A 46 -6.97 12.39 -7.42
CA GLU A 46 -7.31 13.17 -8.62
C GLU A 46 -7.09 14.65 -8.31
N ILE A 47 -6.02 15.23 -8.88
CA ILE A 47 -5.89 16.69 -8.96
C ILE A 47 -6.81 17.17 -10.09
N GLU A 48 -7.98 17.70 -9.74
CA GLU A 48 -8.94 18.28 -10.68
C GLU A 48 -8.38 19.58 -11.30
N ILE A 49 -7.69 19.48 -12.44
CA ILE A 49 -7.36 20.65 -13.27
C ILE A 49 -8.62 21.08 -14.02
N ARG A 50 -9.40 21.99 -13.46
CA ARG A 50 -10.55 22.61 -14.15
C ARG A 50 -10.06 23.49 -15.31
N ARG A 51 -10.08 22.95 -16.53
CA ARG A 51 -10.02 23.73 -17.77
C ARG A 51 -11.41 24.26 -18.10
N THR A 52 -11.66 25.54 -17.83
CA THR A 52 -12.88 26.21 -18.33
C THR A 52 -12.67 26.65 -19.78
N ASN A 53 -13.03 25.79 -20.74
CA ASN A 53 -13.15 26.20 -22.15
C ASN A 53 -14.62 26.51 -22.46
N LYS A 54 -14.97 27.80 -22.52
CA LYS A 54 -16.18 28.25 -23.24
C LYS A 54 -15.85 28.31 -24.74
N PRO A 55 -16.64 27.71 -25.65
CA PRO A 55 -16.44 27.90 -27.07
C PRO A 55 -17.27 29.08 -27.59
N THR A 56 -16.62 30.02 -28.27
CA THR A 56 -17.24 30.97 -29.21
C THR A 56 -17.33 30.33 -30.61
N PRO A 57 -18.40 30.59 -31.39
CA PRO A 57 -18.66 29.88 -32.63
C PRO A 57 -18.01 30.56 -33.84
N VAL A 58 -17.40 29.77 -34.74
CA VAL A 58 -17.10 30.19 -36.11
C VAL A 58 -17.71 29.18 -37.09
N ARG A 59 -18.26 29.73 -38.17
CA ARG A 59 -19.22 29.14 -39.10
C ARG A 59 -18.63 29.09 -40.52
N SER A 60 -18.62 27.92 -41.17
CA SER A 60 -18.65 27.72 -42.64
C SER A 60 -18.79 26.21 -42.93
N LYS A 61 -19.98 25.69 -43.28
CA LYS A 61 -20.61 25.47 -44.62
C LYS A 61 -19.92 24.48 -45.58
N SER A 62 -20.61 23.34 -45.78
CA SER A 62 -20.79 22.47 -46.98
C SER A 62 -19.54 21.77 -47.57
N VAL A 63 -19.57 20.55 -48.12
CA VAL A 63 -20.55 19.86 -48.99
C VAL A 63 -20.45 18.34 -48.79
N ALA A 64 -21.57 17.63 -48.94
CA ALA A 64 -21.64 16.17 -49.00
C ALA A 64 -21.48 15.65 -50.43
N SER A 65 -20.70 14.58 -50.62
CA SER A 65 -20.69 13.76 -51.84
C SER A 65 -20.60 12.29 -51.48
N ARG A 66 -21.60 11.52 -51.94
CA ARG A 66 -21.71 10.06 -51.89
C ARG A 66 -21.05 9.47 -53.13
N MET A 67 -20.17 8.48 -53.00
CA MET A 67 -19.98 7.43 -54.02
C MET A 67 -19.62 6.11 -53.33
N TYR A 68 -20.31 5.05 -53.75
CA TYR A 68 -20.14 3.65 -53.36
C TYR A 68 -19.00 3.03 -54.17
N GLU A 69 -18.16 2.19 -53.55
CA GLU A 69 -17.63 0.99 -54.21
C GLU A 69 -17.20 -0.07 -53.19
N HIS A 70 -17.54 -1.33 -53.50
CA HIS A 70 -17.34 -2.54 -52.71
C HIS A 70 -15.87 -3.01 -52.70
N GLY A 71 -15.39 -3.55 -51.58
CA GLY A 71 -14.28 -4.51 -51.64
C GLY A 71 -13.47 -4.74 -50.37
N LYS A 72 -13.92 -5.69 -49.53
CA LYS A 72 -13.16 -6.47 -48.53
C LYS A 72 -12.53 -5.70 -47.36
N GLN A 73 -13.30 -5.50 -46.29
CA GLN A 73 -12.75 -5.33 -44.94
C GLN A 73 -12.08 -6.65 -44.49
N LYS A 74 -10.75 -6.64 -44.39
CA LYS A 74 -10.03 -7.60 -43.54
C LYS A 74 -10.56 -7.43 -42.13
N LYS A 75 -11.23 -8.47 -41.61
CA LYS A 75 -11.59 -8.58 -40.20
C LYS A 75 -10.27 -8.64 -39.43
N ILE A 76 -9.82 -7.51 -38.89
CA ILE A 76 -8.79 -7.49 -37.86
C ILE A 76 -9.48 -8.13 -36.66
N GLU A 77 -9.16 -9.40 -36.41
CA GLU A 77 -9.46 -10.00 -35.11
C GLU A 77 -8.71 -9.17 -34.07
N GLU A 78 -9.45 -8.31 -33.37
CA GLU A 78 -8.99 -7.75 -32.12
C GLU A 78 -8.65 -8.93 -31.22
N LYS A 79 -7.35 -9.11 -30.94
CA LYS A 79 -6.92 -9.99 -29.87
C LYS A 79 -7.72 -9.62 -28.61
N PRO A 80 -8.29 -10.59 -27.89
CA PRO A 80 -9.06 -10.28 -26.70
C PRO A 80 -8.17 -9.46 -25.77
N LYS A 81 -8.70 -8.33 -25.29
CA LYS A 81 -8.09 -7.57 -24.18
C LYS A 81 -7.77 -8.58 -23.10
N THR A 82 -6.49 -8.79 -22.83
CA THR A 82 -6.01 -9.67 -21.76
C THR A 82 -6.76 -9.29 -20.49
N SER A 83 -7.56 -10.21 -19.94
CA SER A 83 -8.24 -9.97 -18.68
C SER A 83 -7.18 -9.56 -17.66
N GLN A 84 -7.37 -8.42 -17.00
CA GLN A 84 -6.52 -8.01 -15.90
C GLN A 84 -6.43 -9.20 -14.93
N SER A 85 -5.22 -9.71 -14.70
CA SER A 85 -5.02 -10.93 -13.91
C SER A 85 -5.54 -10.69 -12.49
N TYR A 86 -6.64 -11.38 -12.14
CA TYR A 86 -7.31 -11.27 -10.85
C TYR A 86 -6.61 -12.13 -9.80
N TRP A 87 -6.54 -11.65 -8.56
CA TRP A 87 -5.98 -12.36 -7.43
C TRP A 87 -6.84 -12.18 -6.19
N ASP A 88 -6.74 -13.14 -5.27
CA ASP A 88 -7.40 -13.10 -3.97
C ASP A 88 -6.58 -13.96 -2.96
N TYR A 89 -7.23 -14.46 -1.91
CA TYR A 89 -6.66 -15.42 -0.94
C TYR A 89 -7.34 -16.80 -0.98
N SER A 90 -8.10 -17.07 -2.05
CA SER A 90 -8.80 -18.34 -2.28
C SER A 90 -7.86 -19.45 -2.75
N THR A 91 -8.37 -20.67 -2.89
CA THR A 91 -7.59 -21.77 -3.45
C THR A 91 -7.26 -21.59 -4.94
N LEU A 92 -8.10 -20.88 -5.69
CA LEU A 92 -7.97 -20.71 -7.14
C LEU A 92 -7.11 -19.51 -7.53
N HIS A 93 -7.19 -18.40 -6.78
CA HIS A 93 -6.43 -17.18 -7.06
C HIS A 93 -5.54 -16.68 -5.90
N GLY A 94 -5.32 -17.55 -4.92
CA GLY A 94 -4.52 -17.28 -3.73
C GLY A 94 -3.01 -17.34 -3.90
N PRO A 95 -2.27 -17.13 -2.78
CA PRO A 95 -0.81 -17.08 -2.75
C PRO A 95 -0.06 -18.17 -3.51
N ASN A 96 -0.55 -19.41 -3.47
CA ASN A 96 0.07 -20.55 -4.15
C ASN A 96 -0.05 -20.48 -5.68
N MET A 97 -0.95 -19.64 -6.18
CA MET A 97 -1.23 -19.45 -7.61
C MET A 97 -0.66 -18.15 -8.15
N TRP A 98 -0.24 -17.20 -7.30
CA TRP A 98 0.21 -15.87 -7.74
C TRP A 98 1.35 -15.93 -8.76
N SER A 99 2.34 -16.81 -8.59
CA SER A 99 3.44 -16.97 -9.58
C SER A 99 2.97 -17.47 -10.95
N ARG A 100 1.83 -18.16 -11.00
CA ARG A 100 1.19 -18.61 -12.26
C ARG A 100 0.26 -17.56 -12.85
N ILE A 101 -0.45 -16.82 -12.00
CA ILE A 101 -1.38 -15.75 -12.38
C ILE A 101 -0.61 -14.54 -12.92
N PHE A 102 0.57 -14.32 -12.36
CA PHE A 102 1.46 -13.24 -12.74
C PHE A 102 2.85 -13.77 -13.10
N PRO A 103 3.00 -14.49 -14.22
CA PRO A 103 4.29 -15.08 -14.62
C PRO A 103 5.36 -14.02 -14.90
N GLN A 104 4.96 -12.78 -15.21
CA GLN A 104 5.85 -11.63 -15.31
C GLN A 104 6.43 -11.19 -13.95
N LEU A 105 5.76 -11.53 -12.85
CA LEU A 105 6.25 -11.27 -11.49
C LEU A 105 7.22 -12.38 -11.16
N GLN A 106 8.48 -12.18 -11.55
CA GLN A 106 9.59 -13.03 -11.19
C GLN A 106 9.87 -12.88 -9.69
N CYS A 107 8.99 -13.42 -8.85
CA CYS A 107 9.16 -13.44 -7.40
C CYS A 107 10.55 -14.04 -7.12
N LYS A 108 11.41 -13.23 -6.52
CA LYS A 108 12.79 -13.57 -6.24
C LYS A 108 12.85 -14.47 -4.98
N LYS A 109 14.05 -14.66 -4.44
CA LYS A 109 14.34 -15.65 -3.39
C LYS A 109 13.91 -15.21 -1.99
N PHE A 110 13.95 -13.94 -1.68
CA PHE A 110 13.82 -13.37 -0.34
C PHE A 110 12.40 -12.85 -0.06
N GLN A 111 11.43 -13.75 -0.17
CA GLN A 111 10.01 -13.40 0.00
C GLN A 111 9.56 -13.36 1.47
N SER A 112 8.48 -12.65 1.73
CA SER A 112 7.80 -12.51 3.03
C SER A 112 6.35 -13.03 2.96
N PRO A 113 5.69 -13.34 4.10
CA PRO A 113 6.21 -13.30 5.48
C PRO A 113 7.08 -14.51 5.81
N ILE A 114 7.78 -14.47 6.95
CA ILE A 114 8.60 -15.58 7.44
C ILE A 114 8.18 -16.03 8.84
N ARG A 115 8.66 -17.21 9.22
CA ARG A 115 8.70 -17.61 10.62
C ARG A 115 9.97 -17.06 11.25
N ILE A 116 9.82 -16.47 12.43
CA ILE A 116 10.90 -15.96 13.27
C ILE A 116 11.03 -16.88 14.46
N TYR A 117 12.26 -17.28 14.76
CA TYR A 117 12.62 -18.00 15.96
C TYR A 117 13.56 -17.12 16.77
N THR A 118 13.17 -16.75 17.99
CA THR A 118 13.92 -15.80 18.81
C THR A 118 15.31 -16.35 19.15
N ASP A 119 15.41 -17.64 19.43
CA ASP A 119 16.67 -18.33 19.75
C ASP A 119 17.63 -18.46 18.56
N GLN A 120 17.13 -18.35 17.33
CA GLN A 120 17.93 -18.35 16.09
C GLN A 120 18.19 -16.93 15.55
N SER A 121 17.60 -15.90 16.15
CA SER A 121 17.79 -14.51 15.74
C SER A 121 19.03 -13.89 16.38
N GLU A 122 19.75 -13.09 15.60
CA GLU A 122 21.02 -12.51 16.02
C GLU A 122 20.80 -11.16 16.71
N TYR A 123 21.26 -11.04 17.95
CA TYR A 123 21.24 -9.75 18.63
C TYR A 123 22.24 -8.80 17.98
N GLU A 124 21.74 -7.65 17.50
CA GLU A 124 22.57 -6.61 16.91
C GLU A 124 22.58 -5.35 17.78
N SER A 125 23.73 -5.09 18.40
CA SER A 125 23.94 -3.95 19.30
C SER A 125 23.77 -2.59 18.60
N VAL A 126 24.01 -2.50 17.29
CA VAL A 126 23.81 -1.27 16.51
C VAL A 126 22.34 -0.86 16.49
N LEU A 127 21.40 -1.82 16.46
CA LEU A 127 19.97 -1.55 16.46
C LEU A 127 19.53 -0.86 17.75
N ALA A 128 20.07 -1.29 18.90
CA ALA A 128 19.79 -0.68 20.19
C ALA A 128 20.41 0.72 20.36
N ARG A 129 21.39 1.11 19.52
CA ARG A 129 22.04 2.44 19.58
C ARG A 129 21.29 3.53 18.83
N HIS A 130 20.40 3.16 17.92
CA HIS A 130 19.61 4.09 17.12
C HIS A 130 18.12 3.81 17.37
N PRO A 131 17.54 4.35 18.46
CA PRO A 131 16.15 4.09 18.77
C PRO A 131 15.25 4.62 17.66
N PHE A 132 14.13 3.95 17.44
CA PHE A 132 13.10 4.48 16.57
C PHE A 132 12.51 5.76 17.13
N ILE A 133 12.36 6.76 16.26
CA ILE A 133 11.66 8.00 16.53
C ILE A 133 10.52 8.08 15.52
N PHE A 134 9.29 8.10 16.03
CA PHE A 134 8.08 8.27 15.25
C PHE A 134 7.57 9.69 15.45
N ASP A 135 7.84 10.55 14.47
CA ASP A 135 7.23 11.87 14.38
C ASP A 135 5.89 11.71 13.65
N ALA A 136 4.89 11.24 14.40
CA ALA A 136 3.56 11.01 13.88
C ALA A 136 2.73 12.28 14.05
N ASP A 137 2.33 12.87 12.93
CA ASP A 137 1.29 13.89 12.89
C ASP A 137 0.01 13.30 13.52
N GLU A 138 -0.59 14.02 14.46
CA GLU A 138 -1.87 13.62 15.06
C GLU A 138 -2.99 13.53 14.01
N ASN A 139 -2.76 14.13 12.84
CA ASN A 139 -3.69 14.24 11.73
C ASN A 139 -3.31 13.32 10.55
N CYS A 140 -2.47 12.32 10.80
CA CYS A 140 -1.79 11.54 9.77
C CYS A 140 -2.71 10.74 8.83
N CYS A 141 -3.96 10.47 9.20
CA CYS A 141 -4.84 9.58 8.47
C CYS A 141 -6.06 10.32 7.92
N GLN A 142 -6.37 10.15 6.63
CA GLN A 142 -7.45 10.91 5.97
C GLN A 142 -8.56 10.04 5.40
N ILE A 143 -8.17 8.88 4.90
CA ILE A 143 -8.99 8.08 4.00
C ILE A 143 -9.02 6.65 4.51
N LEU A 144 -10.22 6.12 4.72
CA LEU A 144 -10.46 4.70 5.01
C LEU A 144 -11.15 4.07 3.82
N GLU A 145 -10.62 2.95 3.34
CA GLU A 145 -11.10 2.22 2.17
C GLU A 145 -11.16 0.73 2.44
N ASN A 146 -12.17 0.05 1.89
CA ASN A 146 -12.16 -1.40 1.75
C ASN A 146 -11.69 -1.77 0.34
N THR A 147 -10.46 -2.28 0.22
CA THR A 147 -9.85 -2.63 -1.08
C THR A 147 -10.39 -3.95 -1.65
N GLY A 148 -11.22 -4.65 -0.87
CA GLY A 148 -11.67 -6.01 -1.10
C GLY A 148 -10.64 -7.08 -0.71
N HIS A 149 -9.42 -6.68 -0.34
CA HIS A 149 -8.38 -7.57 0.19
C HIS A 149 -8.11 -7.31 1.68
N SER A 150 -8.31 -6.06 2.12
CA SER A 150 -8.26 -5.60 3.49
C SER A 150 -9.06 -4.29 3.57
N PHE A 151 -9.17 -3.72 4.76
CA PHE A 151 -9.28 -2.26 4.84
C PHE A 151 -7.88 -1.63 4.68
N GLN A 152 -7.83 -0.37 4.26
CA GLN A 152 -6.61 0.43 4.24
C GLN A 152 -6.91 1.84 4.73
N VAL A 153 -6.02 2.39 5.55
CA VAL A 153 -6.02 3.79 5.93
C VAL A 153 -4.83 4.49 5.32
N SER A 154 -5.07 5.48 4.45
CA SER A 154 -4.01 6.22 3.76
C SER A 154 -3.56 7.45 4.55
N GLY A 155 -2.26 7.71 4.45
CA GLY A 155 -1.55 8.80 5.09
C GLY A 155 -1.74 10.15 4.38
N ASN A 156 -1.58 11.23 5.15
CA ASN A 156 -1.59 12.61 4.66
C ASN A 156 -0.24 13.09 4.12
N GLY A 157 0.83 12.30 4.31
CA GLY A 157 2.20 12.65 3.89
C GLY A 157 3.00 13.48 4.91
N TYR A 158 2.60 13.55 6.18
CA TYR A 158 3.29 14.37 7.19
C TYR A 158 3.80 13.59 8.41
N SER A 159 3.72 12.26 8.39
CA SER A 159 4.29 11.42 9.46
C SER A 159 5.56 10.73 9.00
N TYR A 160 6.61 10.84 9.82
CA TYR A 160 7.94 10.38 9.50
C TYR A 160 8.51 9.49 10.59
N ILE A 161 9.39 8.59 10.18
CA ILE A 161 10.03 7.62 11.04
C ILE A 161 11.52 7.63 10.72
N THR A 162 12.32 7.71 11.76
CA THR A 162 13.78 7.67 11.68
C THR A 162 14.34 6.71 12.72
N GLY A 163 15.59 6.29 12.52
CA GLY A 163 16.29 5.37 13.41
C GLY A 163 16.02 3.89 13.12
N GLY A 164 16.31 3.04 14.10
CA GLY A 164 16.27 1.60 13.97
C GLY A 164 17.41 1.06 13.09
N PRO A 165 17.14 0.18 12.11
CA PRO A 165 18.20 -0.46 11.32
C PRO A 165 18.83 0.42 10.24
N VAL A 166 18.35 1.66 10.04
CA VAL A 166 18.84 2.58 9.01
C VAL A 166 18.85 4.02 9.53
N LEU A 167 19.65 4.87 8.89
CA LEU A 167 19.73 6.30 9.19
C LEU A 167 18.84 7.17 8.28
N ASP A 168 18.20 6.54 7.28
CA ASP A 168 17.33 7.23 6.34
C ASP A 168 16.00 7.60 7.00
N GLU A 169 15.35 8.62 6.43
CA GLU A 169 13.99 9.03 6.78
C GLU A 169 12.96 8.25 5.97
N TYR A 170 11.92 7.78 6.64
CA TYR A 170 10.80 7.09 6.05
C TYR A 170 9.50 7.82 6.32
N GLN A 171 8.69 8.04 5.29
CA GLN A 171 7.39 8.68 5.41
C GLN A 171 6.27 7.64 5.39
N PHE A 172 5.27 7.82 6.26
CA PHE A 172 4.07 6.99 6.31
C PHE A 172 3.24 7.07 5.02
N LEU A 173 2.86 5.91 4.49
CA LEU A 173 1.98 5.79 3.32
C LEU A 173 0.57 5.35 3.69
N GLN A 174 0.48 4.20 4.35
CA GLN A 174 -0.78 3.57 4.69
C GLN A 174 -0.58 2.52 5.77
N PHE A 175 -1.67 2.15 6.45
CA PHE A 175 -1.71 0.91 7.19
C PHE A 175 -2.92 0.05 6.82
N HIS A 176 -2.78 -1.25 7.01
CA HIS A 176 -3.82 -2.26 6.79
C HIS A 176 -3.61 -3.45 7.74
N MET A 177 -4.56 -4.37 7.81
CA MET A 177 -4.45 -5.55 8.66
C MET A 177 -4.69 -6.85 7.91
N HIS A 178 -4.04 -7.88 8.41
CA HIS A 178 -4.28 -9.28 8.07
C HIS A 178 -4.97 -9.96 9.25
N TRP A 179 -5.96 -10.81 8.95
CA TRP A 179 -6.70 -11.58 9.95
C TRP A 179 -7.15 -12.93 9.38
N GLY A 180 -7.51 -13.84 10.29
CA GLY A 180 -7.93 -15.19 9.96
C GLY A 180 -9.39 -15.44 10.30
N SER A 181 -9.82 -16.65 9.96
CA SER A 181 -11.22 -17.06 10.08
C SER A 181 -11.64 -17.28 11.52
N ASN A 182 -10.67 -17.49 12.40
CA ASN A 182 -10.82 -17.79 13.81
C ASN A 182 -9.67 -17.21 14.62
N ASP A 183 -9.73 -17.40 15.93
CA ASP A 183 -8.89 -16.71 16.91
C ASP A 183 -7.45 -17.29 17.01
N ASN A 184 -7.15 -18.37 16.29
CA ASN A 184 -5.85 -19.06 16.32
C ASN A 184 -5.00 -18.81 15.07
N GLU A 185 -5.47 -17.98 14.15
CA GLU A 185 -4.78 -17.65 12.90
C GLU A 185 -5.13 -16.24 12.42
N GLY A 186 -4.25 -15.64 11.62
CA GLY A 186 -4.55 -14.41 10.91
C GLY A 186 -3.37 -13.50 10.65
N SER A 187 -2.38 -13.49 11.54
CA SER A 187 -1.11 -12.84 11.29
C SER A 187 -0.42 -13.48 10.09
N GLU A 188 0.40 -12.71 9.40
CA GLU A 188 1.26 -13.20 8.32
C GLU A 188 2.53 -13.82 8.90
N HIS A 189 3.23 -13.06 9.74
CA HIS A 189 4.39 -13.52 10.51
C HIS A 189 3.99 -14.50 11.61
N VAL A 190 4.93 -15.37 11.95
CA VAL A 190 4.83 -16.33 13.05
C VAL A 190 6.10 -16.21 13.88
N VAL A 191 5.96 -16.00 15.20
CA VAL A 191 7.09 -15.89 16.13
C VAL A 191 7.04 -17.07 17.08
N ASP A 192 8.16 -17.80 17.19
CA ASP A 192 8.31 -19.00 18.05
C ASP A 192 7.19 -20.05 17.85
N GLY A 193 6.76 -20.19 16.59
CA GLY A 193 5.69 -21.11 16.21
C GLY A 193 4.27 -20.64 16.54
N ILE A 194 4.09 -19.47 17.15
CA ILE A 194 2.79 -18.90 17.50
C ILE A 194 2.33 -17.94 16.39
N ARG A 195 1.20 -18.29 15.75
CA ARG A 195 0.47 -17.37 14.86
C ARG A 195 -0.53 -16.57 15.69
N SER A 196 -0.61 -15.27 15.41
CA SER A 196 -1.53 -14.37 16.08
C SER A 196 -2.86 -14.26 15.31
N PRO A 197 -3.99 -13.92 15.94
CA PRO A 197 -5.30 -13.79 15.28
C PRO A 197 -5.38 -12.68 14.22
N ALA A 198 -4.50 -11.69 14.32
CA ALA A 198 -4.36 -10.62 13.34
C ALA A 198 -2.96 -10.01 13.40
N GLU A 199 -2.62 -9.23 12.37
CA GLU A 199 -1.39 -8.47 12.24
C GLU A 199 -1.65 -7.17 11.52
N LEU A 200 -1.19 -6.05 12.09
CA LEU A 200 -1.24 -4.73 11.48
C LEU A 200 0.08 -4.45 10.76
N HIS A 201 -0.01 -3.97 9.53
CA HIS A 201 1.13 -3.47 8.76
C HIS A 201 1.03 -1.97 8.60
N ILE A 202 2.07 -1.26 9.05
CA ILE A 202 2.25 0.16 8.81
C ILE A 202 3.35 0.28 7.76
N VAL A 203 2.98 0.78 6.58
CA VAL A 203 3.84 0.85 5.40
C VAL A 203 4.41 2.25 5.26
N THR A 204 5.73 2.34 5.19
CA THR A 204 6.45 3.59 4.94
C THR A 204 7.45 3.43 3.79
N TRP A 205 7.88 4.55 3.22
CA TRP A 205 8.82 4.57 2.11
C TRP A 205 9.97 5.54 2.36
N ASN A 206 11.14 5.20 1.82
CA ASN A 206 12.37 5.94 2.03
C ASN A 206 12.39 7.24 1.21
N THR A 207 12.12 8.37 1.87
CA THR A 207 12.13 9.71 1.27
C THR A 207 13.52 10.25 1.06
N SER A 208 14.52 9.70 1.77
CA SER A 208 15.92 10.10 1.63
C SER A 208 16.53 9.63 0.30
N LYS A 209 16.08 8.48 -0.22
CA LYS A 209 16.66 7.83 -1.39
C LYS A 209 15.80 7.92 -2.66
N TYR A 210 14.48 7.96 -2.52
CA TYR A 210 13.56 7.91 -3.67
C TYR A 210 12.73 9.18 -3.75
N LYS A 211 12.26 9.54 -4.96
CA LYS A 211 11.40 10.72 -5.14
C LYS A 211 9.93 10.40 -5.00
N THR A 212 9.56 9.14 -5.22
CA THR A 212 8.18 8.66 -5.13
C THR A 212 8.10 7.30 -4.45
N PRO A 213 6.97 6.97 -3.82
CA PRO A 213 6.73 5.63 -3.28
C PRO A 213 6.83 4.52 -4.35
N GLN A 214 6.43 4.81 -5.58
CA GLN A 214 6.47 3.86 -6.69
C GLN A 214 7.91 3.50 -7.06
N GLU A 215 8.83 4.47 -7.06
CA GLU A 215 10.26 4.22 -7.25
C GLU A 215 10.83 3.35 -6.12
N ALA A 216 10.42 3.63 -4.88
CA ALA A 216 10.85 2.86 -3.71
C ALA A 216 10.37 1.40 -3.76
N VAL A 217 9.11 1.16 -4.13
CA VAL A 217 8.53 -0.18 -4.34
C VAL A 217 9.27 -0.94 -5.44
N ALA A 218 9.55 -0.26 -6.55
CA ALA A 218 10.21 -0.84 -7.71
C ALA A 218 11.72 -1.05 -7.52
N SER A 219 12.29 -0.62 -6.39
CA SER A 219 13.72 -0.75 -6.14
C SER A 219 14.17 -2.22 -6.13
N GLU A 220 15.35 -2.47 -6.69
CA GLU A 220 16.02 -3.77 -6.58
C GLU A 220 16.81 -3.94 -5.28
N GLU A 221 16.92 -2.88 -4.49
CA GLU A 221 17.54 -2.88 -3.17
C GLU A 221 16.49 -2.96 -2.06
N PHE A 222 16.83 -3.65 -0.97
CA PHE A 222 16.00 -3.65 0.23
C PHE A 222 16.00 -2.30 0.93
N GLY A 223 14.90 -1.99 1.60
CA GLY A 223 14.73 -0.74 2.33
C GLY A 223 14.20 0.41 1.47
N GLY A 224 13.75 0.15 0.24
CA GLY A 224 12.84 1.08 -0.45
C GLY A 224 11.60 1.35 0.41
N LEU A 225 11.05 0.28 0.97
CA LEU A 225 10.01 0.35 1.99
C LEU A 225 10.54 -0.12 3.34
N MET A 226 10.04 0.50 4.42
CA MET A 226 10.11 -0.06 5.75
C MET A 226 8.69 -0.38 6.20
N VAL A 227 8.45 -1.64 6.59
CA VAL A 227 7.11 -2.08 6.99
C VAL A 227 7.16 -2.58 8.42
N PHE A 228 6.34 -1.97 9.26
CA PHE A 228 6.21 -2.33 10.67
C PHE A 228 5.05 -3.29 10.84
N ALA A 229 5.32 -4.48 11.37
CA ALA A 229 4.35 -5.49 11.73
C ALA A 229 4.08 -5.45 13.23
N VAL A 230 2.82 -5.20 13.59
CA VAL A 230 2.31 -5.28 14.97
C VAL A 230 1.42 -6.52 15.08
N LEU A 231 1.87 -7.51 15.85
CA LEU A 231 1.08 -8.71 16.11
C LEU A 231 -0.02 -8.40 17.14
N ILE A 232 -1.20 -9.00 16.96
CA ILE A 232 -2.36 -8.78 17.83
C ILE A 232 -2.60 -9.98 18.75
N ASN A 233 -2.89 -9.77 20.03
CA ASN A 233 -3.46 -10.82 20.89
C ASN A 233 -4.91 -10.52 21.27
N ILE A 234 -5.67 -11.57 21.59
CA ILE A 234 -7.02 -11.40 22.15
C ILE A 234 -6.89 -11.11 23.64
N ILE A 235 -7.51 -10.01 24.07
CA ILE A 235 -7.63 -9.62 25.48
C ILE A 235 -9.12 -9.47 25.87
N PRO A 236 -9.46 -9.48 27.17
CA PRO A 236 -10.86 -9.38 27.60
C PRO A 236 -11.51 -8.00 27.38
N THR A 237 -10.72 -6.95 27.20
CA THR A 237 -11.20 -5.56 27.12
C THR A 237 -11.00 -4.98 25.72
N ASP A 238 -11.91 -4.11 25.30
CA ASP A 238 -11.77 -3.40 24.04
C ASP A 238 -10.58 -2.44 24.07
N ASN A 239 -9.88 -2.36 22.94
CA ASN A 239 -8.89 -1.34 22.69
C ASN A 239 -9.56 -0.06 22.20
N ILE A 240 -9.60 0.95 23.06
CA ILE A 240 -10.26 2.24 22.80
C ILE A 240 -9.75 2.97 21.55
N HIS A 241 -8.51 2.72 21.13
CA HIS A 241 -7.93 3.35 19.95
C HIS A 241 -8.38 2.64 18.67
N MET A 242 -8.52 1.33 18.72
CA MET A 242 -9.05 0.54 17.61
C MET A 242 -10.57 0.75 17.43
N ASP A 243 -11.32 0.98 18.52
CA ASP A 243 -12.77 1.25 18.45
C ASP A 243 -13.09 2.42 17.52
N LYS A 244 -12.32 3.52 17.61
CA LYS A 244 -12.50 4.70 16.76
C LYS A 244 -12.44 4.36 15.26
N LEU A 245 -11.58 3.41 14.88
CA LEU A 245 -11.49 2.93 13.50
C LEU A 245 -12.64 1.96 13.19
N LEU A 246 -12.92 1.00 14.06
CA LEU A 246 -13.93 -0.04 13.84
C LEU A 246 -15.36 0.51 13.78
N GLU A 247 -15.65 1.61 14.47
CA GLU A 247 -16.93 2.33 14.38
C GLU A 247 -17.20 2.87 12.96
N LEU A 248 -16.16 3.05 12.14
CA LEU A 248 -16.28 3.50 10.75
C LEU A 248 -16.56 2.36 9.76
N PHE A 249 -16.30 1.10 10.15
CA PHE A 249 -16.39 -0.06 9.25
C PHE A 249 -17.76 -0.26 8.59
N PRO A 250 -18.90 0.02 9.23
CA PRO A 250 -20.20 -0.07 8.57
C PRO A 250 -20.31 0.78 7.30
N LYS A 251 -19.49 1.84 7.15
CA LYS A 251 -19.48 2.72 5.98
C LYS A 251 -18.60 2.21 4.82
N ILE A 252 -17.80 1.19 5.05
CA ILE A 252 -16.86 0.59 4.07
C ILE A 252 -17.01 -0.95 4.04
N THR A 253 -18.22 -1.45 4.21
CA THR A 253 -18.47 -2.89 4.34
C THR A 253 -18.07 -3.64 3.06
N HIS A 254 -18.28 -3.03 1.89
CA HIS A 254 -18.05 -3.65 0.59
C HIS A 254 -16.79 -3.14 -0.11
N LYS A 255 -16.23 -3.97 -1.00
CA LYS A 255 -15.08 -3.60 -1.82
C LYS A 255 -15.36 -2.31 -2.61
N GLY A 256 -14.39 -1.40 -2.59
CA GLY A 256 -14.41 -0.11 -3.27
C GLY A 256 -15.15 0.99 -2.51
N GLU A 257 -15.77 0.67 -1.37
CA GLU A 257 -16.33 1.70 -0.50
C GLU A 257 -15.22 2.42 0.26
N LYS A 258 -15.33 3.75 0.31
CA LYS A 258 -14.29 4.64 0.80
C LYS A 258 -14.91 5.85 1.46
N ILE A 259 -14.31 6.29 2.56
CA ILE A 259 -14.73 7.49 3.28
C ILE A 259 -13.53 8.36 3.63
N ASN A 260 -13.78 9.67 3.71
CA ASN A 260 -12.94 10.57 4.48
C ASN A 260 -13.45 10.59 5.93
N PHE A 261 -12.55 10.73 6.89
CA PHE A 261 -12.90 10.87 8.29
C PHE A 261 -12.06 11.97 8.97
N ASP A 262 -12.46 12.40 10.16
CA ASP A 262 -11.75 13.44 10.89
C ASP A 262 -10.32 12.96 11.18
N TYR A 263 -9.34 13.78 10.82
CA TYR A 263 -7.93 13.44 10.92
C TYR A 263 -7.50 13.10 12.37
N ASN A 264 -8.21 13.60 13.39
CA ASN A 264 -7.94 13.30 14.81
C ASN A 264 -8.48 11.94 15.26
N THR A 265 -9.17 11.20 14.39
CA THR A 265 -9.82 9.94 14.76
C THR A 265 -8.79 8.85 15.06
N ILE A 266 -7.69 8.82 14.30
CA ILE A 266 -6.69 7.74 14.34
C ILE A 266 -5.30 8.34 14.51
N SER A 267 -4.59 7.89 15.53
CA SER A 267 -3.16 8.18 15.72
C SER A 267 -2.36 6.91 15.48
N LEU A 268 -1.35 6.99 14.60
CA LEU A 268 -0.45 5.87 14.32
C LEU A 268 0.26 5.37 15.57
N ARG A 269 0.66 6.28 16.47
CA ARG A 269 1.36 5.90 17.71
C ARG A 269 0.50 4.99 18.58
N ASN A 270 -0.81 5.25 18.63
CA ASN A 270 -1.77 4.47 19.41
C ASN A 270 -2.07 3.08 18.82
N LEU A 271 -1.65 2.83 17.58
CA LEU A 271 -1.74 1.53 16.92
C LEU A 271 -0.44 0.70 17.07
N MET A 272 0.57 1.24 17.74
CA MET A 272 1.84 0.57 18.00
C MET A 272 1.91 0.07 19.45
N PRO A 273 2.77 -0.92 19.74
CA PRO A 273 3.07 -1.30 21.11
C PRO A 273 3.65 -0.14 21.92
N GLU A 274 3.52 -0.20 23.25
CA GLU A 274 4.14 0.78 24.14
C GLU A 274 5.65 0.82 23.93
N ASN A 275 6.29 -0.36 23.91
CA ASN A 275 7.70 -0.53 23.59
C ASN A 275 7.90 -0.83 22.10
N ILE A 276 8.34 0.18 21.37
CA ILE A 276 8.70 0.09 19.94
C ILE A 276 10.20 -0.17 19.71
N GLN A 277 11.00 -0.23 20.78
CA GLN A 277 12.45 -0.38 20.66
C GLN A 277 12.87 -1.85 20.58
N ASP A 278 11.99 -2.77 20.99
CA ASP A 278 12.22 -4.21 20.93
C ASP A 278 11.52 -4.82 19.70
N TYR A 279 12.32 -5.18 18.70
CA TYR A 279 11.83 -5.67 17.42
C TYR A 279 12.82 -6.65 16.77
N TYR A 280 12.30 -7.42 15.83
CA TYR A 280 13.06 -8.18 14.85
C TYR A 280 13.14 -7.40 13.54
N THR A 281 14.22 -7.57 12.78
CA THR A 281 14.32 -7.00 11.44
C THR A 281 14.98 -7.95 10.46
N TYR A 282 14.48 -7.93 9.22
CA TYR A 282 15.02 -8.72 8.12
C TYR A 282 14.63 -8.09 6.77
N ASP A 283 15.41 -8.42 5.74
CA ASP A 283 15.16 -8.00 4.37
C ASP A 283 14.22 -8.99 3.65
N GLY A 284 13.18 -8.47 3.02
CA GLY A 284 12.08 -9.27 2.49
C GLY A 284 11.30 -8.61 1.38
N SER A 285 10.05 -9.03 1.22
CA SER A 285 9.17 -8.57 0.15
C SER A 285 7.85 -8.00 0.64
N LEU A 286 7.10 -7.40 -0.28
CA LEU A 286 5.64 -7.26 -0.11
C LEU A 286 4.99 -8.65 0.01
N THR A 287 3.86 -8.71 0.72
CA THR A 287 3.11 -9.95 0.99
C THR A 287 1.85 -10.10 0.16
N THR A 288 1.55 -9.12 -0.69
CA THR A 288 0.56 -9.15 -1.77
C THR A 288 1.27 -9.32 -3.12
N PRO A 289 0.54 -9.56 -4.23
CA PRO A 289 1.16 -9.70 -5.55
C PRO A 289 2.05 -8.51 -5.93
N MET A 290 2.97 -8.77 -6.85
CA MET A 290 4.16 -7.98 -7.25
C MET A 290 5.47 -8.47 -6.60
N CYS A 291 5.41 -9.15 -5.44
CA CYS A 291 6.56 -9.86 -4.84
C CYS A 291 7.84 -9.00 -4.70
N ASN A 292 7.75 -7.66 -4.73
CA ASN A 292 8.90 -6.78 -4.75
C ASN A 292 9.77 -7.01 -3.51
N GLU A 293 11.05 -7.34 -3.72
CA GLU A 293 12.06 -7.51 -2.67
C GLU A 293 12.72 -6.18 -2.32
N SER A 294 11.89 -5.19 -1.99
CA SER A 294 12.29 -3.84 -1.62
C SER A 294 11.97 -3.50 -0.16
N VAL A 295 11.49 -4.47 0.61
CA VAL A 295 10.98 -4.25 1.97
C VAL A 295 12.04 -4.61 3.01
N ARG A 296 12.27 -3.70 3.95
CA ARG A 296 12.88 -4.01 5.25
C ARG A 296 11.77 -4.14 6.29
N TRP A 297 11.63 -5.33 6.87
CA TRP A 297 10.62 -5.60 7.88
C TRP A 297 11.09 -5.20 9.27
N ILE A 298 10.18 -4.64 10.05
CA ILE A 298 10.30 -4.43 11.50
C ILE A 298 9.14 -5.18 12.15
N VAL A 299 9.40 -6.30 12.81
CA VAL A 299 8.36 -7.05 13.52
C VAL A 299 8.52 -6.78 15.00
N PHE A 300 7.61 -6.01 15.60
CA PHE A 300 7.70 -5.70 17.03
C PHE A 300 7.58 -6.97 17.87
N ARG A 301 8.37 -7.06 18.95
CA ARG A 301 8.29 -8.16 19.90
C ARG A 301 6.97 -8.12 20.66
N ASP A 302 6.63 -6.94 21.15
CA ASP A 302 5.44 -6.73 21.97
C ASP A 302 4.19 -6.63 21.07
N LYS A 303 3.08 -7.18 21.56
CA LYS A 303 1.80 -7.24 20.86
C LYS A 303 0.87 -6.14 21.37
N ILE A 304 -0.11 -5.74 20.57
CA ILE A 304 -1.25 -4.97 21.06
C ILE A 304 -2.46 -5.88 21.26
N GLY A 305 -3.26 -5.59 22.28
CA GLY A 305 -4.47 -6.34 22.57
C GLY A 305 -5.68 -5.78 21.86
N LEU A 306 -6.51 -6.65 21.28
CA LEU A 306 -7.87 -6.37 20.83
C LEU A 306 -8.84 -7.36 21.48
N SER A 307 -10.09 -6.98 21.68
CA SER A 307 -11.10 -7.94 22.12
C SER A 307 -11.53 -8.88 21.00
N LYS A 308 -12.15 -10.00 21.37
CA LYS A 308 -12.76 -10.91 20.39
C LYS A 308 -13.83 -10.21 19.54
N GLN A 309 -14.58 -9.26 20.12
CA GLN A 309 -15.59 -8.50 19.40
C GLN A 309 -14.95 -7.61 18.33
N GLN A 310 -13.87 -6.92 18.67
CA GLN A 310 -13.13 -6.07 17.74
C GLN A 310 -12.56 -6.88 16.56
N ILE A 311 -11.99 -8.06 16.82
CA ILE A 311 -11.52 -8.95 15.74
C ILE A 311 -12.67 -9.46 14.87
N ASN A 312 -13.85 -9.72 15.46
CA ASN A 312 -15.03 -10.11 14.68
C ASN A 312 -15.55 -9.00 13.77
N GLN A 313 -15.34 -7.72 14.11
CA GLN A 313 -15.67 -6.59 13.24
C GLN A 313 -14.82 -6.58 11.97
N LEU A 314 -13.53 -6.94 12.06
CA LEU A 314 -12.67 -7.14 10.88
C LEU A 314 -13.26 -8.17 9.92
N ARG A 315 -13.75 -9.28 10.48
CA ARG A 315 -14.37 -10.40 9.73
C ARG A 315 -15.72 -10.04 9.07
N GLN A 316 -16.27 -8.85 9.33
CA GLN A 316 -17.51 -8.38 8.68
C GLN A 316 -17.28 -7.68 7.34
N LEU A 317 -16.04 -7.28 7.03
CA LEU A 317 -15.72 -6.68 5.74
C LEU A 317 -15.88 -7.70 4.61
N LYS A 318 -16.26 -7.21 3.42
CA LYS A 318 -16.53 -8.05 2.25
C LYS A 318 -15.57 -7.76 1.10
N HIS A 319 -15.14 -8.80 0.40
CA HIS A 319 -14.32 -8.72 -0.81
C HIS A 319 -15.15 -8.42 -2.07
N THR A 320 -16.47 -8.42 -1.95
CA THR A 320 -17.41 -8.18 -3.04
C THR A 320 -17.90 -6.73 -3.03
N CYS A 321 -18.14 -6.17 -4.22
CA CYS A 321 -18.78 -4.87 -4.36
C CYS A 321 -20.28 -4.95 -4.01
N THR A 322 -20.91 -3.83 -3.67
CA THR A 322 -22.34 -3.76 -3.29
C THR A 322 -23.30 -4.29 -4.37
N SER A 323 -22.87 -4.28 -5.63
CA SER A 323 -23.64 -4.80 -6.77
C SER A 323 -23.63 -6.33 -6.89
N ASP A 324 -22.72 -7.02 -6.20
CA ASP A 324 -22.59 -8.47 -6.26
C ASP A 324 -23.48 -9.16 -5.21
N LYS A 325 -24.49 -9.90 -5.71
CA LYS A 325 -25.48 -10.62 -4.89
C LYS A 325 -25.15 -12.10 -4.72
N SER A 326 -24.02 -12.59 -5.22
CA SER A 326 -23.79 -14.01 -5.45
C SER A 326 -23.21 -14.79 -4.26
N THR A 327 -22.64 -14.11 -3.26
CA THR A 327 -22.05 -14.75 -2.06
C THR A 327 -22.22 -13.87 -0.81
N ASN A 328 -22.06 -14.45 0.38
CA ASN A 328 -22.01 -13.63 1.61
C ASN A 328 -20.75 -12.72 1.63
N GLY A 329 -19.72 -13.09 0.88
CA GLY A 329 -18.66 -12.20 0.43
C GLY A 329 -17.64 -11.76 1.49
N TYR A 330 -17.64 -12.34 2.69
CA TYR A 330 -16.75 -11.89 3.77
C TYR A 330 -15.27 -12.14 3.48
N ILE A 331 -14.42 -11.23 3.97
CA ILE A 331 -12.97 -11.40 4.05
C ILE A 331 -12.70 -12.22 5.32
N THR A 332 -12.71 -13.55 5.18
CA THR A 332 -12.49 -14.44 6.33
C THR A 332 -11.02 -14.81 6.52
N ARG A 333 -10.20 -14.69 5.48
CA ARG A 333 -8.77 -14.93 5.52
C ARG A 333 -8.09 -14.09 4.45
N ASN A 334 -7.17 -13.23 4.86
CA ASN A 334 -6.45 -12.34 3.95
C ASN A 334 -4.95 -12.30 4.19
N TYR A 335 -4.34 -13.40 4.60
CA TYR A 335 -2.91 -13.49 4.91
C TYR A 335 -2.18 -14.49 4.00
N ARG A 336 -0.94 -14.19 3.59
CA ARG A 336 -0.09 -15.03 2.75
C ARG A 336 0.49 -16.21 3.54
N SER A 337 0.76 -17.31 2.84
CA SER A 337 1.55 -18.42 3.37
C SER A 337 2.99 -17.99 3.71
N LEU A 338 3.59 -18.66 4.70
CA LEU A 338 4.99 -18.44 5.06
C LEU A 338 5.93 -18.77 3.90
N MET A 339 6.96 -17.96 3.75
CA MET A 339 8.02 -18.10 2.75
C MET A 339 9.31 -18.62 3.39
N PRO A 340 10.14 -19.37 2.65
CA PRO A 340 11.41 -19.86 3.17
C PRO A 340 12.37 -18.72 3.55
N LEU A 341 13.10 -18.88 4.66
CA LEU A 341 14.08 -17.90 5.11
C LEU A 341 15.26 -17.76 4.13
N ASN A 342 15.61 -18.85 3.44
CA ASN A 342 16.54 -18.83 2.30
C ASN A 342 17.96 -18.30 2.63
N GLY A 343 18.40 -18.51 3.87
CA GLY A 343 19.72 -18.11 4.36
C GLY A 343 19.80 -16.66 4.83
N ARG A 344 18.69 -15.91 4.84
CA ARG A 344 18.64 -14.60 5.50
C ARG A 344 18.83 -14.76 6.99
N ILE A 345 19.49 -13.77 7.59
CA ILE A 345 19.59 -13.63 9.04
C ILE A 345 18.44 -12.72 9.50
N VAL A 346 17.80 -13.10 10.60
CA VAL A 346 16.87 -12.22 11.31
C VAL A 346 17.63 -11.61 12.47
N TYR A 347 17.72 -10.28 12.49
CA TYR A 347 18.34 -9.56 13.61
C TYR A 347 17.28 -9.18 14.63
N ARG A 348 17.70 -8.96 15.89
CA ARG A 348 16.87 -8.42 16.96
C ARG A 348 17.58 -7.31 17.72
N SER A 349 16.81 -6.32 18.18
CA SER A 349 17.32 -5.17 18.93
C SER A 349 17.45 -5.42 20.44
N PHE A 350 16.94 -6.55 20.94
CA PHE A 350 16.90 -6.89 22.37
C PHE A 350 17.64 -8.20 22.66
N ARG A 351 18.08 -8.38 23.91
CA ARG A 351 18.86 -9.53 24.37
C ARG A 351 18.02 -10.69 24.88
#